data_AF-A0A1Y2N8S0-F1
#
_entry.id   AF-A0A1Y2N8S0-F1
#
_cell.length_a   1.000
_cell.length_b   1.000
_cell.length_c   1.000
_cell.angle_alpha   90.00
_cell.angle_beta   90.00
_cell.angle_gamma   90.00
#
_symmetry.space_group_name_H-M   'P 1'
#
loop_
_entity.id
_entity.type
_entity.pdbx_description
1 polymer ?
#
loop_
_entity_poly.entity_id
_entity_poly.type
_entity_poly.pdbx_seq_one_letter_code
_entity_poly.pdbx_strand_id
1 'polypeptide(L)'
;MLDPVGPLPASVYWRRRAVAVGAALLALFAMLWLTTWLLVPGAAGENTTPTGVAAVSTSDNGAAAPASPAPESPAPGAPQPPLPATADPGASPGSADERESTGPAAPNAGPVDETVRPDDTPRPSVLVPDATSSPATGPVPCADGMIEVRAETGQPSYPADASPELRLVVTNISGEACVRDLDGAEQEIAVWSGNGADKLWSSNDCSNPATDDLRTLVPGEPVAFAVTWSGLRSEPGCAAQRARVEPGGYRVLARLGAVVSPPAPLLMG
;
A
#
# COMPACT_ATOMS: atom_id res chain seq x y z
N MET A 1 13.51 16.40 -42.08
CA MET A 1 14.36 15.44 -41.38
C MET A 1 13.43 14.65 -40.48
N LEU A 2 13.02 13.46 -40.95
CA LEU A 2 12.02 12.60 -40.32
C LEU A 2 12.77 11.51 -39.57
N ASP A 3 12.85 11.61 -38.25
CA ASP A 3 13.39 10.54 -37.41
C ASP A 3 12.27 9.55 -37.04
N PRO A 4 12.50 8.24 -37.22
CA PRO A 4 11.49 7.20 -37.10
C PRO A 4 11.15 6.91 -35.63
N VAL A 5 9.86 6.89 -35.33
CA VAL A 5 9.30 6.37 -34.09
C VAL A 5 9.69 4.89 -33.92
N GLY A 6 10.44 4.59 -32.86
CA GLY A 6 10.81 3.23 -32.50
C GLY A 6 9.56 2.35 -32.25
N PRO A 7 9.66 1.03 -32.46
CA PRO A 7 8.50 0.14 -32.38
C PRO A 7 7.98 0.06 -30.94
N LEU A 8 6.76 0.55 -30.71
CA LEU A 8 6.01 0.20 -29.51
C LEU A 8 5.92 -1.33 -29.41
N PRO A 9 6.03 -1.92 -28.21
CA PRO A 9 6.12 -3.36 -28.05
C PRO A 9 4.91 -4.05 -28.68
N ALA A 10 5.17 -4.94 -29.64
CA ALA A 10 4.15 -5.70 -30.39
C ALA A 10 3.15 -6.44 -29.46
N SER A 11 3.55 -6.70 -28.22
CA SER A 11 2.73 -7.33 -27.19
C SER A 11 1.47 -6.54 -26.80
N VAL A 12 1.50 -5.20 -26.78
CA VAL A 12 0.33 -4.39 -26.41
C VAL A 12 -0.72 -4.40 -27.53
N TYR A 13 -0.26 -4.37 -28.78
CA TYR A 13 -1.13 -4.46 -29.96
C TYR A 13 -1.81 -5.83 -30.08
N TRP A 14 -1.05 -6.91 -29.88
CA TRP A 14 -1.59 -8.27 -29.89
C TRP A 14 -2.56 -8.52 -28.73
N ARG A 15 -2.31 -7.97 -27.54
CA ARG A 15 -3.25 -8.06 -26.41
C ARG A 15 -4.58 -7.34 -26.69
N ARG A 16 -4.54 -6.12 -27.24
CA ARG A 16 -5.77 -5.39 -27.59
C ARG A 16 -6.57 -6.08 -28.70
N ARG A 17 -5.89 -6.66 -29.69
CA ARG A 17 -6.55 -7.46 -30.75
C ARG A 17 -7.13 -8.77 -30.23
N ALA A 18 -6.44 -9.48 -29.34
CA ALA A 18 -6.96 -10.70 -28.72
C ALA A 18 -8.22 -10.43 -27.90
N VAL A 19 -8.26 -9.34 -27.13
CA VAL A 19 -9.44 -8.91 -26.37
C VAL A 19 -10.61 -8.57 -27.30
N ALA A 20 -10.36 -7.84 -28.40
CA ALA A 20 -11.40 -7.48 -29.36
C ALA A 20 -12.01 -8.70 -30.06
N VAL A 21 -11.18 -9.68 -30.45
CA VAL A 21 -11.67 -10.94 -31.06
C VAL A 21 -12.44 -11.78 -30.04
N GLY A 22 -11.97 -11.88 -28.80
CA GLY A 22 -12.67 -12.59 -27.73
C GLY A 22 -14.06 -12.00 -27.44
N ALA A 23 -14.17 -10.68 -27.34
CA ALA A 23 -15.44 -9.99 -27.13
C ALA A 23 -16.42 -10.21 -28.29
N ALA A 24 -15.94 -10.17 -29.53
CA ALA A 24 -16.77 -10.44 -30.71
C ALA A 24 -17.30 -11.88 -30.73
N LEU A 25 -16.45 -12.87 -30.39
CA LEU A 25 -16.87 -14.27 -30.30
C LEU A 25 -17.90 -14.48 -29.18
N LEU A 26 -17.71 -13.88 -28.00
CA LEU A 26 -18.68 -13.97 -26.90
C LEU A 26 -20.03 -13.36 -27.27
N ALA A 27 -20.04 -12.21 -27.96
CA ALA A 27 -21.28 -11.60 -28.44
C ALA A 27 -22.02 -12.51 -29.44
N LEU A 28 -21.29 -13.15 -30.36
CA LEU A 28 -21.86 -14.12 -31.30
C LEU A 28 -22.42 -15.36 -30.58
N PHE A 29 -21.72 -15.89 -29.59
CA PHE A 29 -22.21 -17.02 -28.78
C PHE A 29 -23.44 -16.64 -27.97
N ALA A 30 -23.49 -15.46 -27.37
CA ALA A 30 -24.65 -14.97 -26.64
C ALA A 30 -25.86 -14.79 -27.59
N MET A 31 -25.65 -14.28 -28.80
CA MET A 31 -26.70 -14.13 -29.80
C MET A 31 -27.22 -15.49 -30.31
N LEU A 32 -26.32 -16.46 -30.52
CA LEU A 32 -26.68 -17.85 -30.86
C LEU A 32 -27.42 -18.55 -29.71
N TRP A 33 -27.03 -18.29 -28.46
CA TRP A 33 -27.70 -18.83 -27.27
C TRP A 33 -29.10 -18.23 -27.08
N LEU A 34 -29.23 -16.92 -27.27
CA LEU A 34 -30.50 -16.21 -27.13
C LEU A 34 -31.48 -16.59 -28.25
N THR A 35 -31.00 -16.79 -29.47
CA THR A 35 -31.83 -17.30 -30.58
C THR A 35 -32.24 -18.76 -30.38
N THR A 36 -31.38 -19.61 -29.81
CA THR A 36 -31.77 -21.00 -29.48
C THR A 36 -32.78 -21.07 -28.32
N TRP A 37 -32.69 -20.18 -27.33
CA TRP A 37 -33.69 -20.04 -26.27
C TRP A 37 -35.04 -19.54 -26.81
N LEU A 38 -35.03 -18.66 -27.82
CA LEU A 38 -36.26 -18.10 -28.40
C LEU A 38 -36.98 -19.04 -29.38
N LEU A 39 -36.28 -20.02 -29.98
CA LEU A 39 -36.85 -20.97 -30.96
C LEU A 39 -37.20 -22.35 -30.40
N VAL A 40 -36.91 -22.66 -29.14
CA VAL A 40 -37.32 -23.93 -28.49
C VAL A 40 -38.42 -23.66 -27.45
N PRO A 41 -39.71 -23.95 -27.74
CA PRO A 41 -40.76 -23.84 -26.74
C PRO A 41 -40.65 -25.00 -25.74
N GLY A 42 -40.07 -24.73 -24.57
CA GLY A 42 -39.96 -25.67 -23.45
C GLY A 42 -41.00 -25.37 -22.37
N ALA A 43 -41.92 -26.32 -22.19
CA ALA A 43 -43.10 -26.27 -21.34
C ALA A 43 -42.86 -25.88 -19.86
N ALA A 44 -43.76 -25.06 -19.33
CA ALA A 44 -43.92 -24.78 -17.92
C ALA A 44 -44.55 -25.99 -17.19
N GLY A 45 -43.98 -26.33 -16.03
CA GLY A 45 -44.53 -27.28 -15.07
C GLY A 45 -44.69 -26.60 -13.71
N GLU A 46 -45.95 -26.49 -13.30
CA GLU A 46 -46.48 -25.80 -12.11
C GLU A 46 -46.32 -26.59 -10.78
N ASN A 47 -46.65 -25.87 -9.70
CA ASN A 47 -47.14 -26.31 -8.38
C ASN A 47 -46.10 -26.55 -7.26
N THR A 48 -46.18 -25.80 -6.15
CA THR A 48 -47.19 -26.00 -5.09
C THR A 48 -46.92 -25.06 -3.89
N THR A 49 -47.97 -24.37 -3.44
CA THR A 49 -48.09 -23.56 -2.21
C THR A 49 -48.04 -24.43 -0.94
N PRO A 50 -47.76 -23.86 0.24
CA PRO A 50 -48.80 -23.98 1.26
C PRO A 50 -49.09 -22.69 2.03
N THR A 51 -50.40 -22.51 2.21
CA THR A 51 -51.12 -21.63 3.13
C THR A 51 -50.75 -21.90 4.58
N GLY A 52 -50.70 -20.86 5.41
CA GLY A 52 -50.56 -21.04 6.86
C GLY A 52 -50.62 -19.75 7.69
N VAL A 53 -51.81 -19.14 7.74
CA VAL A 53 -52.43 -18.37 8.83
C VAL A 53 -51.60 -17.42 9.72
N ALA A 54 -52.08 -16.18 9.76
CA ALA A 54 -51.77 -15.14 10.74
C ALA A 54 -52.10 -15.57 12.18
N ALA A 55 -51.22 -15.21 13.11
CA ALA A 55 -51.57 -14.99 14.51
C ALA A 55 -50.79 -13.78 15.04
N VAL A 56 -51.55 -12.74 15.37
CA VAL A 56 -51.14 -11.55 16.11
C VAL A 56 -50.77 -11.94 17.54
N SER A 57 -49.70 -11.36 18.09
CA SER A 57 -49.51 -11.22 19.53
C SER A 57 -48.70 -9.95 19.82
N THR A 58 -49.39 -9.00 20.45
CA THR A 58 -48.90 -7.79 21.09
C THR A 58 -48.49 -8.06 22.54
N SER A 59 -47.40 -7.45 22.99
CA SER A 59 -47.02 -7.19 24.40
C SER A 59 -45.93 -6.11 24.30
N ASP A 60 -46.17 -4.82 24.55
CA ASP A 60 -46.48 -4.10 25.80
C ASP A 60 -45.35 -4.13 26.86
N ASN A 61 -45.15 -2.97 27.48
CA ASN A 61 -44.11 -2.51 28.43
C ASN A 61 -42.73 -2.16 27.86
N GLY A 62 -42.12 -1.03 28.22
CA GLY A 62 -42.50 -0.01 29.19
C GLY A 62 -41.45 1.10 29.18
N ALA A 63 -41.92 2.34 29.27
CA ALA A 63 -41.10 3.55 29.34
C ALA A 63 -40.38 3.66 30.68
N ALA A 64 -39.10 4.05 30.65
CA ALA A 64 -38.46 4.78 31.73
C ALA A 64 -37.23 5.55 31.21
N ALA A 65 -37.36 6.87 31.12
CA ALA A 65 -36.24 7.81 31.20
C ALA A 65 -35.80 7.94 32.67
N PRO A 66 -34.55 8.36 32.94
CA PRO A 66 -34.28 9.79 33.21
C PRO A 66 -33.00 10.29 32.51
N ALA A 67 -32.98 11.47 31.91
CA ALA A 67 -32.74 12.80 32.50
C ALA A 67 -31.31 13.00 33.04
N SER A 68 -30.56 13.78 32.27
CA SER A 68 -29.30 14.46 32.61
C SER A 68 -29.58 15.76 33.36
N PRO A 69 -28.68 16.22 34.25
CA PRO A 69 -28.28 17.62 34.23
C PRO A 69 -26.76 17.85 34.35
N ALA A 70 -26.34 18.94 33.70
CA ALA A 70 -25.00 19.53 33.55
C ALA A 70 -24.53 20.31 34.82
N PRO A 71 -23.56 21.25 34.71
CA PRO A 71 -22.12 21.14 34.43
C PRO A 71 -21.27 21.71 35.59
N GLU A 72 -19.97 21.43 35.66
CA GLU A 72 -19.04 22.28 36.42
C GLU A 72 -17.65 22.35 35.79
N SER A 73 -17.18 23.59 35.64
CA SER A 73 -15.83 23.99 35.22
C SER A 73 -15.08 24.45 36.47
N PRO A 74 -13.75 24.23 36.54
CA PRO A 74 -12.89 25.41 36.58
C PRO A 74 -11.55 25.25 35.83
N ALA A 75 -11.09 26.34 35.21
CA ALA A 75 -9.69 26.61 34.83
C ALA A 75 -8.90 27.16 36.05
N PRO A 76 -7.61 27.57 35.99
CA PRO A 76 -6.58 27.49 34.94
C PRO A 76 -5.20 26.96 35.45
N GLY A 77 -4.24 26.67 34.56
CA GLY A 77 -2.84 26.51 34.98
C GLY A 77 -1.89 25.92 33.94
N ALA A 78 -1.17 26.78 33.23
CA ALA A 78 0.14 26.48 32.64
C ALA A 78 1.22 27.02 33.62
N PRO A 79 2.42 26.41 33.74
CA PRO A 79 3.49 26.69 32.79
C PRO A 79 4.47 25.53 32.44
N GLN A 80 4.81 25.49 31.14
CA GLN A 80 6.10 25.22 30.47
C GLN A 80 7.05 24.06 30.90
N PRO A 81 7.51 23.22 29.95
CA PRO A 81 8.69 22.36 30.10
C PRO A 81 10.02 23.09 29.79
N PRO A 82 11.15 22.71 30.41
CA PRO A 82 12.46 23.21 30.02
C PRO A 82 13.06 22.46 28.81
N LEU A 83 13.67 23.24 27.92
CA LEU A 83 14.51 22.83 26.79
C LEU A 83 15.79 22.11 27.26
N PRO A 84 16.36 21.17 26.47
CA PRO A 84 17.80 20.97 26.42
C PRO A 84 18.43 21.77 25.28
N ALA A 85 19.54 22.42 25.58
CA ALA A 85 20.28 23.33 24.71
C ALA A 85 21.47 22.63 24.02
N THR A 86 21.73 23.10 22.79
CA THR A 86 23.04 23.29 22.12
C THR A 86 24.05 22.15 22.08
N ALA A 87 24.19 21.56 20.89
CA ALA A 87 25.47 21.08 20.37
C ALA A 87 25.98 22.07 19.32
N ASP A 88 27.12 22.70 19.57
CA ASP A 88 27.87 23.51 18.61
C ASP A 88 29.00 22.62 18.01
N PRO A 89 29.33 22.72 16.71
CA PRO A 89 30.39 21.95 16.08
C PRO A 89 31.72 22.72 16.08
N GLY A 90 32.83 22.02 16.32
CA GLY A 90 34.15 22.66 16.35
C GLY A 90 35.29 21.75 15.93
N ALA A 91 35.92 22.14 14.81
CA ALA A 91 37.32 21.99 14.44
C ALA A 91 37.83 20.66 13.81
N SER A 92 37.82 20.64 12.47
CA SER A 92 38.96 20.77 11.53
C SER A 92 40.36 20.17 11.82
N PRO A 93 41.17 19.95 10.76
CA PRO A 93 42.05 18.79 10.60
C PRO A 93 43.54 19.08 10.78
N GLY A 94 44.34 18.01 10.91
CA GLY A 94 45.80 18.05 10.92
C GLY A 94 46.41 17.06 9.93
N SER A 95 47.07 17.63 8.92
CA SER A 95 48.11 17.11 8.00
C SER A 95 49.25 16.37 8.76
N ALA A 96 50.23 15.66 8.20
CA ALA A 96 50.72 15.32 6.85
C ALA A 96 51.80 14.19 7.04
N ASP A 97 52.52 13.91 5.95
CA ASP A 97 53.75 13.10 5.78
C ASP A 97 53.51 11.71 5.18
N GLU A 98 53.50 11.59 3.84
CA GLU A 98 54.67 11.52 2.94
C GLU A 98 55.51 10.25 3.13
N ARG A 99 55.39 9.32 2.17
CA ARG A 99 56.56 8.74 1.50
C ARG A 99 56.30 8.48 0.01
N GLU A 100 57.35 8.85 -0.70
CA GLU A 100 57.59 9.02 -2.13
C GLU A 100 57.90 7.72 -2.91
N SER A 101 57.94 7.88 -4.24
CA SER A 101 58.57 7.06 -5.29
C SER A 101 57.83 5.79 -5.75
N THR A 102 57.68 5.48 -7.05
CA THR A 102 58.31 5.95 -8.30
C THR A 102 57.43 5.54 -9.49
N GLY A 103 57.65 6.18 -10.65
CA GLY A 103 56.83 6.14 -11.87
C GLY A 103 56.70 4.83 -12.68
N PRO A 104 56.23 4.93 -13.94
CA PRO A 104 55.31 3.96 -14.55
C PRO A 104 56.01 2.90 -15.42
N ALA A 105 55.44 1.69 -15.47
CA ALA A 105 55.76 0.67 -16.46
C ALA A 105 54.52 0.31 -17.29
N ALA A 106 54.72 0.32 -18.61
CA ALA A 106 53.76 0.07 -19.68
C ALA A 106 53.15 -1.35 -19.66
N PRO A 107 52.03 -1.59 -20.39
CA PRO A 107 51.32 -2.85 -20.36
C PRO A 107 52.03 -3.88 -21.25
N ASN A 108 52.56 -4.94 -20.65
CA ASN A 108 52.91 -6.14 -21.40
C ASN A 108 51.65 -7.00 -21.55
N ALA A 109 51.01 -6.88 -22.71
CA ALA A 109 50.10 -7.87 -23.23
C ALA A 109 50.90 -9.13 -23.61
N GLY A 110 51.01 -10.06 -22.67
CA GLY A 110 51.33 -11.46 -22.94
C GLY A 110 50.04 -12.29 -22.91
N PRO A 111 49.92 -13.36 -23.73
CA PRO A 111 48.75 -14.22 -23.68
C PRO A 111 48.78 -15.02 -22.36
N VAL A 112 47.83 -14.76 -21.47
CA VAL A 112 47.61 -15.63 -20.30
C VAL A 112 46.78 -16.83 -20.74
N ASP A 113 47.44 -17.98 -20.78
CA ASP A 113 46.81 -19.29 -20.86
C ASP A 113 46.21 -19.57 -19.47
N GLU A 114 44.90 -19.37 -19.32
CA GLU A 114 44.19 -19.60 -18.06
C GLU A 114 43.92 -21.10 -17.89
N THR A 115 44.94 -21.80 -17.40
CA THR A 115 44.76 -23.15 -16.85
C THR A 115 44.31 -23.01 -15.40
N VAL A 116 43.03 -23.32 -15.15
CA VAL A 116 42.46 -23.44 -13.80
C VAL A 116 43.26 -24.47 -13.02
N ARG A 117 44.08 -24.00 -12.08
CA ARG A 117 44.77 -24.87 -11.12
C ARG A 117 43.84 -25.06 -9.91
N PRO A 118 43.47 -26.31 -9.55
CA PRO A 118 42.77 -26.58 -8.31
C PRO A 118 43.59 -26.05 -7.13
N ASP A 119 42.97 -25.23 -6.29
CA ASP A 119 43.54 -24.79 -5.02
C ASP A 119 43.33 -25.91 -3.99
N ASP A 120 44.36 -26.75 -3.81
CA ASP A 120 44.38 -27.86 -2.83
C ASP A 120 44.77 -27.39 -1.41
N THR A 121 44.74 -26.09 -1.14
CA THR A 121 45.09 -25.56 0.19
C THR A 121 43.97 -25.88 1.19
N PRO A 122 44.21 -26.68 2.25
CA PRO A 122 43.18 -26.99 3.23
C PRO A 122 42.73 -25.72 3.95
N ARG A 123 41.50 -25.26 3.67
CA ARG A 123 40.90 -24.12 4.36
C ARG A 123 40.35 -24.61 5.71
N PRO A 124 40.66 -23.94 6.84
CA PRO A 124 40.08 -24.28 8.13
C PRO A 124 38.55 -24.16 8.08
N SER A 125 37.86 -25.21 8.50
CA SER A 125 36.39 -25.25 8.57
C SER A 125 35.89 -24.23 9.59
N VAL A 126 35.13 -23.23 9.12
CA VAL A 126 34.34 -22.36 9.99
C VAL A 126 33.14 -23.16 10.48
N LEU A 127 32.95 -23.24 11.79
CA LEU A 127 31.75 -23.84 12.38
C LEU A 127 30.54 -22.99 11.99
N VAL A 128 29.74 -23.47 11.04
CA VAL A 128 28.42 -22.90 10.75
C VAL A 128 27.52 -23.29 11.93
N PRO A 129 26.91 -22.33 12.64
CA PRO A 129 25.94 -22.64 13.69
C PRO A 129 24.83 -23.53 13.13
N ASP A 130 24.44 -24.56 13.87
CA ASP A 130 23.33 -25.43 13.48
C ASP A 130 22.06 -24.60 13.24
N ALA A 131 21.45 -24.77 12.08
CA ALA A 131 20.15 -24.18 11.77
C ALA A 131 19.11 -24.81 12.72
N THR A 132 18.53 -23.99 13.60
CA THR A 132 17.39 -24.39 14.42
C THR A 132 16.24 -24.84 13.52
N SER A 133 15.67 -26.01 13.82
CA SER A 133 14.53 -26.56 13.09
C SER A 133 13.31 -25.64 13.22
N SER A 134 12.82 -25.16 12.08
CA SER A 134 11.57 -24.38 12.00
C SER A 134 10.38 -25.28 12.43
N PRO A 135 9.47 -24.81 13.30
CA PRO A 135 8.26 -25.55 13.65
C PRO A 135 7.43 -25.92 12.41
N ALA A 136 6.80 -27.09 12.44
CA ALA A 136 5.98 -27.61 11.36
C ALA A 136 4.55 -27.04 11.36
N THR A 137 4.43 -25.72 11.20
CA THR A 137 3.19 -25.03 10.81
C THR A 137 3.63 -23.79 10.05
N GLY A 138 3.11 -23.53 8.85
CA GLY A 138 3.40 -22.27 8.15
C GLY A 138 3.06 -21.04 9.03
N PRO A 139 3.57 -19.84 8.72
CA PRO A 139 3.35 -18.69 9.58
C PRO A 139 1.85 -18.45 9.77
N VAL A 140 1.44 -18.23 11.03
CA VAL A 140 0.04 -17.96 11.40
C VAL A 140 -0.44 -16.67 10.71
N PRO A 141 -1.75 -16.48 10.50
CA PRO A 141 -2.26 -15.21 9.97
C PRO A 141 -1.98 -14.06 10.95
N CYS A 142 -1.51 -12.92 10.45
CA CYS A 142 -1.33 -11.72 11.27
C CYS A 142 -2.70 -11.20 11.71
N ALA A 143 -2.93 -11.13 13.03
CA ALA A 143 -4.06 -10.40 13.59
C ALA A 143 -3.82 -8.88 13.50
N ASP A 144 -4.89 -8.09 13.56
CA ASP A 144 -4.78 -6.63 13.45
C ASP A 144 -3.89 -6.00 14.53
N GLY A 145 -3.89 -6.57 15.75
CA GLY A 145 -3.01 -6.13 16.84
C GLY A 145 -1.56 -6.58 16.73
N MET A 146 -1.21 -7.42 15.74
CA MET A 146 0.17 -7.83 15.47
C MET A 146 0.88 -6.90 14.49
N ILE A 147 0.14 -6.01 13.81
CA ILE A 147 0.70 -5.09 12.83
C ILE A 147 0.50 -3.64 13.26
N GLU A 148 1.42 -2.79 12.82
CA GLU A 148 1.29 -1.34 12.83
C GLU A 148 1.19 -0.86 11.38
N VAL A 149 0.27 0.07 11.12
CA VAL A 149 0.16 0.78 9.84
C VAL A 149 0.54 2.24 10.06
N ARG A 150 1.41 2.77 9.20
CA ARG A 150 1.81 4.18 9.19
C ARG A 150 1.54 4.82 7.84
N ALA A 151 1.11 6.07 7.88
CA ALA A 151 1.15 6.95 6.74
C ALA A 151 2.48 7.71 6.75
N GLU A 152 3.12 7.85 5.60
CA GLU A 152 4.29 8.70 5.43
C GLU A 152 4.14 9.58 4.20
N THR A 153 4.77 10.75 4.25
CA THR A 153 4.91 11.67 3.12
C THR A 153 6.37 11.69 2.70
N GLY A 154 6.66 11.67 1.40
CA GLY A 154 8.04 11.72 0.91
C GLY A 154 8.81 12.96 1.37
N GLN A 155 8.11 14.07 1.60
CA GLN A 155 8.63 15.30 2.20
C GLN A 155 7.53 15.94 3.07
N PRO A 156 7.89 16.72 4.11
CA PRO A 156 6.91 17.39 4.95
C PRO A 156 6.17 18.55 4.25
N SER A 157 6.73 19.08 3.16
CA SER A 157 6.18 20.22 2.43
C SER A 157 6.42 20.12 0.93
N TYR A 158 5.44 20.53 0.13
CA TYR A 158 5.49 20.55 -1.32
C TYR A 158 4.93 21.87 -1.89
N PRO A 159 5.36 22.29 -3.09
CA PRO A 159 4.68 23.32 -3.86
C PRO A 159 3.20 22.96 -4.12
N ALA A 160 2.32 23.96 -4.18
CA ALA A 160 0.88 23.76 -4.40
C ALA A 160 0.53 22.99 -5.69
N ASP A 161 1.36 23.06 -6.73
CA ASP A 161 1.18 22.38 -8.01
C ASP A 161 1.86 21.00 -8.09
N ALA A 162 2.66 20.63 -7.08
CA ALA A 162 3.40 19.38 -7.06
C ALA A 162 2.50 18.15 -6.94
N SER A 163 3.12 16.98 -7.13
CA SER A 163 2.50 15.68 -6.91
C SER A 163 3.25 14.92 -5.81
N PRO A 164 2.81 15.03 -4.54
CA PRO A 164 3.47 14.39 -3.41
C PRO A 164 3.51 12.87 -3.54
N GLU A 165 4.59 12.28 -3.02
CA GLU A 165 4.64 10.84 -2.79
C GLU A 165 4.08 10.54 -1.40
N LEU A 166 3.08 9.68 -1.34
CA LEU A 166 2.44 9.23 -0.12
C LEU A 166 2.69 7.74 0.04
N ARG A 167 2.91 7.28 1.27
CA ARG A 167 3.21 5.88 1.54
C ARG A 167 2.32 5.32 2.65
N LEU A 168 1.93 4.06 2.46
CA LEU A 168 1.41 3.17 3.49
C LEU A 168 2.53 2.22 3.88
N VAL A 169 2.90 2.18 5.16
CA VAL A 169 3.93 1.29 5.69
C VAL A 169 3.29 0.33 6.69
N VAL A 170 3.47 -0.96 6.46
CA VAL A 170 3.00 -2.03 7.36
C VAL A 170 4.22 -2.65 8.04
N THR A 171 4.18 -2.77 9.36
CA THR A 171 5.24 -3.43 10.14
C THR A 171 4.61 -4.45 11.07
N ASN A 172 5.13 -5.67 11.08
CA ASN A 172 4.79 -6.64 12.12
C ASN A 172 5.50 -6.22 13.42
N ILE A 173 4.70 -5.86 14.43
CA ILE A 173 5.16 -5.41 15.75
C ILE A 173 5.10 -6.54 16.80
N SER A 174 4.67 -7.74 16.39
CA SER A 174 4.72 -8.94 17.22
C SER A 174 6.13 -9.56 17.24
N GLY A 175 6.33 -10.58 18.07
CA GLY A 175 7.60 -11.30 18.17
C GLY A 175 7.77 -12.45 17.17
N GLU A 176 6.75 -12.76 16.37
CA GLU A 176 6.72 -13.94 15.49
C GLU A 176 6.35 -13.55 14.06
N ALA A 177 6.93 -14.22 13.06
CA ALA A 177 6.54 -14.01 11.67
C ALA A 177 5.10 -14.51 11.43
N CYS A 178 4.34 -13.76 10.65
CA CYS A 178 2.94 -14.08 10.34
C CYS A 178 2.64 -13.73 8.88
N VAL A 179 1.56 -14.29 8.30
CA VAL A 179 1.11 -13.97 6.93
C VAL A 179 -0.05 -12.99 6.96
N ARG A 180 -0.02 -11.95 6.13
CA ARG A 180 -1.14 -11.02 5.95
C ARG A 180 -1.39 -10.81 4.46
N ASP A 181 -2.66 -10.71 4.09
CA ASP A 181 -3.02 -10.21 2.77
C ASP A 181 -2.79 -8.70 2.76
N LEU A 182 -2.00 -8.24 1.79
CA LEU A 182 -1.74 -6.83 1.55
C LEU A 182 -2.39 -6.46 0.21
N ASP A 183 -3.57 -6.99 -0.09
CA ASP A 183 -4.23 -6.68 -1.35
C ASP A 183 -4.52 -5.18 -1.48
N GLY A 184 -4.52 -4.71 -2.72
CA GLY A 184 -4.78 -3.30 -3.00
C GLY A 184 -6.15 -2.83 -2.50
N ALA A 185 -7.17 -3.69 -2.46
CA ALA A 185 -8.51 -3.29 -2.03
C ALA A 185 -8.62 -3.12 -0.51
N GLU A 186 -7.82 -3.84 0.28
CA GLU A 186 -7.66 -3.63 1.73
C GLU A 186 -6.79 -2.42 2.07
N GLN A 187 -5.89 -2.00 1.17
CA GLN A 187 -5.05 -0.82 1.33
C GLN A 187 -5.78 0.47 0.96
N GLU A 188 -5.75 1.50 1.80
CA GLU A 188 -6.16 2.86 1.42
C GLU A 188 -5.12 3.88 1.91
N ILE A 189 -4.70 4.79 1.03
CA ILE A 189 -4.06 6.04 1.43
C ILE A 189 -5.07 7.16 1.15
N ALA A 190 -5.38 7.96 2.16
CA ALA A 190 -6.36 9.04 2.06
C ALA A 190 -5.76 10.37 2.52
N VAL A 191 -6.12 11.45 1.81
CA VAL A 191 -5.79 12.82 2.18
C VAL A 191 -7.04 13.50 2.72
N TRP A 192 -6.90 14.05 3.93
CA TRP A 192 -7.93 14.77 4.65
C TRP A 192 -7.54 16.23 4.83
N SER A 193 -8.54 17.10 4.99
CA SER A 193 -8.34 18.48 5.39
C SER A 193 -7.54 18.58 6.70
N GLY A 194 -6.83 19.70 6.92
CA GLY A 194 -5.99 19.87 8.12
C GLY A 194 -6.75 19.77 9.45
N ASN A 195 -8.05 20.07 9.47
CA ASN A 195 -8.93 19.89 10.63
C ASN A 195 -9.52 18.46 10.74
N GLY A 196 -9.30 17.59 9.75
CA GLY A 196 -9.81 16.22 9.69
C GLY A 196 -11.31 16.09 9.40
N ALA A 197 -11.98 17.18 9.00
CA ALA A 197 -13.43 17.16 8.75
C ALA A 197 -13.80 16.49 7.42
N ASP A 198 -12.99 16.71 6.37
CA ASP A 198 -13.32 16.33 5.01
C ASP A 198 -12.26 15.40 4.43
N LYS A 199 -12.68 14.24 3.91
CA LYS A 199 -11.84 13.41 3.03
C LYS A 199 -11.80 14.07 1.67
N LEU A 200 -10.62 14.44 1.20
CA LEU A 200 -10.43 15.18 -0.04
C LEU A 200 -10.05 14.27 -1.20
N TRP A 201 -9.35 13.18 -0.90
CA TRP A 201 -8.87 12.22 -1.87
C TRP A 201 -8.63 10.85 -1.23
N SER A 202 -8.75 9.78 -2.02
CA SER A 202 -8.37 8.42 -1.65
C SER A 202 -7.75 7.68 -2.84
N SER A 203 -6.77 6.82 -2.56
CA SER A 203 -6.21 5.86 -3.51
C SER A 203 -7.26 4.92 -4.10
N ASN A 204 -8.38 4.71 -3.40
CA ASN A 204 -9.39 3.72 -3.76
C ASN A 204 -10.63 4.32 -4.43
N ASP A 205 -10.66 5.64 -4.66
CA ASP A 205 -11.85 6.29 -5.21
C ASP A 205 -12.15 5.86 -6.65
N CYS A 206 -11.17 5.71 -7.54
CA CYS A 206 -11.47 5.53 -8.97
C CYS A 206 -11.77 4.09 -9.37
N SER A 207 -10.89 3.16 -9.00
CA SER A 207 -11.08 1.71 -9.10
C SER A 207 -9.84 1.07 -8.54
N ASN A 208 -9.99 0.16 -7.59
CA ASN A 208 -8.89 -0.63 -7.05
C ASN A 208 -9.36 -2.09 -6.97
N PRO A 209 -9.19 -2.87 -8.06
CA PRO A 209 -9.65 -4.25 -8.07
C PRO A 209 -8.85 -5.07 -7.04
N ALA A 210 -9.56 -5.94 -6.32
CA ALA A 210 -8.91 -6.86 -5.40
C ALA A 210 -7.97 -7.80 -6.16
N THR A 211 -6.81 -8.06 -5.56
CA THR A 211 -5.79 -9.00 -6.03
C THR A 211 -5.23 -9.70 -4.83
N ASP A 212 -5.03 -11.01 -4.84
CA ASP A 212 -4.39 -11.66 -3.68
C ASP A 212 -2.91 -11.21 -3.57
N ASP A 213 -2.50 -10.63 -2.43
CA ASP A 213 -1.10 -10.28 -2.12
C ASP A 213 -0.72 -10.79 -0.72
N LEU A 214 -0.71 -12.12 -0.58
CA LEU A 214 -0.30 -12.78 0.66
C LEU A 214 1.21 -12.64 0.88
N ARG A 215 1.59 -11.96 1.97
CA ARG A 215 2.99 -11.77 2.35
C ARG A 215 3.27 -12.26 3.76
N THR A 216 4.44 -12.85 3.94
CA THR A 216 5.01 -13.10 5.26
C THR A 216 5.63 -11.81 5.78
N LEU A 217 5.15 -11.32 6.92
CA LEU A 217 5.69 -10.16 7.61
C LEU A 217 6.65 -10.62 8.71
N VAL A 218 7.93 -10.32 8.53
CA VAL A 218 8.97 -10.57 9.54
C VAL A 218 8.87 -9.48 10.62
N PRO A 219 8.98 -9.81 11.92
CA PRO A 219 9.01 -8.83 13.00
C PRO A 219 9.97 -7.67 12.74
N GLY A 220 9.47 -6.45 12.85
CA GLY A 220 10.25 -5.21 12.67
C GLY A 220 10.63 -4.86 11.23
N GLU A 221 10.38 -5.72 10.24
CA GLU A 221 10.65 -5.41 8.83
C GLU A 221 9.46 -4.70 8.19
N PRO A 222 9.63 -3.46 7.69
CA PRO A 222 8.55 -2.71 7.07
C PRO A 222 8.32 -3.14 5.61
N VAL A 223 7.05 -3.21 5.21
CA VAL A 223 6.62 -3.28 3.82
C VAL A 223 5.92 -1.97 3.47
N ALA A 224 6.41 -1.28 2.43
CA ALA A 224 5.89 0.01 2.01
C ALA A 224 5.22 -0.04 0.63
N PHE A 225 4.09 0.65 0.51
CA PHE A 225 3.37 0.87 -0.74
C PHE A 225 3.27 2.37 -0.98
N ALA A 226 3.66 2.82 -2.16
CA ALA A 226 3.74 4.24 -2.49
C ALA A 226 2.78 4.61 -3.61
N VAL A 227 2.20 5.81 -3.51
CA VAL A 227 1.38 6.43 -4.54
C VAL A 227 1.84 7.87 -4.76
N THR A 228 1.94 8.27 -6.01
CA THR A 228 2.11 9.68 -6.37
C THR A 228 0.75 10.32 -6.49
N TRP A 229 0.38 11.14 -5.51
CA TRP A 229 -0.88 11.87 -5.50
C TRP A 229 -0.77 13.13 -6.35
N SER A 230 -1.71 13.35 -7.27
CA SER A 230 -1.67 14.48 -8.22
C SER A 230 -1.97 15.86 -7.60
N GLY A 231 -2.30 15.91 -6.30
CA GLY A 231 -2.81 17.11 -5.64
C GLY A 231 -4.27 17.42 -5.99
N LEU A 232 -4.96 16.52 -6.69
CA LEU A 232 -6.37 16.66 -7.05
C LEU A 232 -7.27 15.91 -6.05
N ARG A 233 -8.45 16.48 -5.82
CA ARG A 233 -9.53 15.85 -5.06
C ARG A 233 -10.12 14.67 -5.82
N SER A 234 -10.73 13.73 -5.12
CA SER A 234 -11.51 12.66 -5.72
C SER A 234 -12.74 12.30 -4.90
N GLU A 235 -13.67 11.61 -5.55
CA GLU A 235 -14.84 11.00 -4.95
C GLU A 235 -14.95 9.57 -5.50
N PRO A 236 -15.61 8.65 -4.77
CA PRO A 236 -15.81 7.28 -5.23
C PRO A 236 -16.39 7.19 -6.65
N GLY A 237 -15.85 6.29 -7.45
CA GLY A 237 -16.12 6.12 -8.88
C GLY A 237 -15.42 7.15 -9.78
N CYS A 238 -14.82 8.21 -9.23
CA CYS A 238 -14.08 9.24 -9.97
C CYS A 238 -14.81 9.80 -11.20
N ALA A 239 -16.14 9.88 -11.13
CA ALA A 239 -16.98 10.29 -12.25
C ALA A 239 -16.98 11.81 -12.48
N ALA A 240 -16.76 12.60 -11.43
CA ALA A 240 -16.74 14.05 -11.48
C ALA A 240 -15.39 14.61 -11.97
N GLN A 241 -15.44 15.84 -12.51
CA GLN A 241 -14.24 16.63 -12.75
C GLN A 241 -13.55 16.92 -11.42
N ARG A 242 -12.22 16.78 -11.38
CA ARG A 242 -11.44 16.88 -10.14
C ARG A 242 -10.81 18.27 -10.02
N ALA A 243 -11.03 18.91 -8.89
CA ALA A 243 -10.39 20.18 -8.56
C ALA A 243 -9.08 19.94 -7.80
N ARG A 244 -8.13 20.88 -7.92
CA ARG A 244 -6.91 20.88 -7.12
C ARG A 244 -7.25 21.26 -5.67
N VAL A 245 -6.48 20.73 -4.72
CA VAL A 245 -6.57 21.18 -3.33
C VAL A 245 -5.95 22.58 -3.20
N GLU A 246 -6.49 23.41 -2.33
CA GLU A 246 -5.92 24.73 -2.08
C GLU A 246 -4.57 24.63 -1.34
N PRO A 247 -3.73 25.67 -1.34
CA PRO A 247 -2.60 25.72 -0.41
C PRO A 247 -3.08 25.60 1.04
N GLY A 248 -2.40 24.80 1.86
CA GLY A 248 -2.77 24.57 3.24
C GLY A 248 -2.13 23.32 3.86
N GLY A 249 -2.46 23.10 5.13
CA GLY A 249 -2.09 21.90 5.88
C GLY A 249 -3.12 20.78 5.70
N TYR A 250 -2.62 19.57 5.56
CA TYR A 250 -3.37 18.35 5.30
C TYR A 250 -2.94 17.23 6.23
N ARG A 251 -3.78 16.19 6.32
CA ARG A 251 -3.49 14.97 7.06
C ARG A 251 -3.56 13.78 6.11
N VAL A 252 -2.52 12.97 6.11
CA VAL A 252 -2.48 11.71 5.36
C VAL A 252 -2.73 10.59 6.33
N LEU A 253 -3.70 9.73 6.02
CA LEU A 253 -3.96 8.50 6.76
C LEU A 253 -3.78 7.31 5.82
N ALA A 254 -3.29 6.22 6.39
CA ALA A 254 -3.14 4.95 5.72
C ALA A 254 -3.98 3.89 6.45
N ARG A 255 -4.58 2.97 5.71
CA ARG A 255 -5.39 1.87 6.26
C ARG A 255 -5.05 0.56 5.58
N LEU A 256 -4.96 -0.50 6.37
CA LEU A 256 -4.99 -1.88 5.90
C LEU A 256 -6.13 -2.61 6.62
N GLY A 257 -7.19 -2.97 5.91
CA GLY A 257 -8.37 -3.59 6.50
C GLY A 257 -8.98 -2.71 7.60
N ALA A 258 -8.99 -3.18 8.85
CA ALA A 258 -9.48 -2.42 10.01
C ALA A 258 -8.41 -1.55 10.70
N VAL A 259 -7.13 -1.72 10.37
CA VAL A 259 -6.02 -0.99 11.02
C VAL A 259 -5.79 0.35 10.33
N VAL A 260 -5.95 1.44 11.06
CA VAL A 260 -5.78 2.82 10.57
C VAL A 260 -4.59 3.47 11.26
N SER A 261 -3.74 4.14 10.49
CA SER A 261 -2.58 4.85 11.02
C SER A 261 -2.96 6.09 11.81
N PRO A 262 -2.07 6.57 12.69
CA PRO A 262 -2.05 7.99 13.07
C PRO A 262 -1.93 8.89 11.82
N PRO A 263 -2.40 10.15 11.88
CA PRO A 263 -2.28 11.07 10.76
C PRO A 263 -0.84 11.56 10.59
N ALA A 264 -0.31 11.50 9.37
CA ALA A 264 0.92 12.17 8.98
C ALA A 264 0.62 13.59 8.45
N PRO A 265 1.35 14.63 8.90
CA PRO A 265 1.15 15.98 8.40
C PRO A 265 1.70 16.13 6.98
N LEU A 266 0.99 16.89 6.15
CA LEU A 266 1.42 17.28 4.81
C LEU A 266 1.13 18.76 4.60
N LEU A 267 2.13 19.54 4.16
CA LEU A 267 1.94 20.93 3.77
C LEU A 267 2.01 21.08 2.24
N MET A 268 1.00 21.72 1.65
CA MET A 268 1.00 22.16 0.25
C MET A 268 1.01 23.69 0.23
N GLY A 269 2.03 24.34 -0.32
CA GLY A 269 2.22 25.79 -0.18
C GLY A 269 2.77 26.47 -1.42
#